data_AF-A0A7V9QQ11-F1
#
_entry.id   AF-A0A7V9QQ11-F1
#
_cell.length_a   1.000
_cell.length_b   1.000
_cell.length_c   1.000
_cell.angle_alpha   90.00
_cell.angle_beta   90.00
_cell.angle_gamma   90.00
#
_symmetry.space_group_name_H-M   'P 1'
#
loop_
_entity.id
_entity.type
_entity.pdbx_description
1 polymer ?
#
loop_
_entity_poly.entity_id
_entity_poly.type
_entity_poly.pdbx_seq_one_letter_code
_entity_poly.pdbx_strand_id
1 'polypeptide(L)'
;MSSSAVTVSSDGYIQQMDPKAAMDTYAADFAELTRARSTDPLWLRKQREDAFAQFQKAGFPTMRDEDWHFTNVAPIAERTFSLAKPA
;
A
#
# COMPACT_ATOMS: atom_id res chain seq x y z
N MET A 1 -7.29 -12.76 -27.59
CA MET A 1 -7.26 -13.68 -26.44
C MET A 1 -5.85 -14.25 -26.37
N SER A 2 -4.96 -13.71 -25.53
CA SER A 2 -3.63 -14.30 -25.34
C SER A 2 -3.32 -14.32 -23.86
N SER A 3 -3.14 -15.54 -23.36
CA SER A 3 -3.00 -15.96 -21.98
C SER A 3 -1.68 -15.43 -21.40
N SER A 4 -1.71 -14.78 -20.23
CA SER A 4 -0.49 -14.51 -19.46
C SER A 4 -0.34 -15.62 -18.41
N ALA A 5 0.70 -16.43 -18.59
CA ALA A 5 1.04 -17.54 -17.73
C ALA A 5 1.48 -17.03 -16.34
N VAL A 6 0.92 -17.62 -15.30
CA VAL A 6 1.41 -17.50 -13.93
C VAL A 6 2.63 -18.42 -13.80
N THR A 7 3.82 -17.85 -13.61
CA THR A 7 5.03 -18.62 -13.28
C THR A 7 5.09 -18.80 -11.76
N VAL A 8 5.16 -20.05 -11.31
CA VAL A 8 5.49 -20.42 -9.93
C VAL A 8 7.00 -20.70 -9.87
N SER A 9 7.72 -20.01 -8.98
CA SER A 9 9.16 -20.24 -8.76
C SER A 9 9.38 -21.26 -7.63
N SER A 10 10.35 -22.15 -7.81
CA SER A 10 10.61 -23.35 -6.99
C SER A 10 11.42 -23.12 -5.71
N ASP A 11 11.90 -21.90 -5.45
CA ASP A 11 13.01 -21.71 -4.51
C ASP A 11 12.60 -21.18 -3.13
N GLY A 12 11.32 -21.31 -2.76
CA GLY A 12 10.85 -21.02 -1.40
C GLY A 12 10.87 -19.54 -0.99
N TYR A 13 11.17 -18.62 -1.90
CA TYR A 13 10.93 -17.20 -1.72
C TYR A 13 9.54 -16.81 -2.24
N ILE A 14 8.82 -16.06 -1.40
CA ILE A 14 7.57 -15.38 -1.71
C ILE A 14 7.58 -14.80 -3.12
N GLN A 15 6.53 -15.12 -3.88
CA GLN A 15 6.20 -14.50 -5.16
C GLN A 15 6.46 -12.99 -5.02
N GLN A 16 7.35 -12.41 -5.85
CA GLN A 16 7.57 -10.97 -5.85
C GLN A 16 6.21 -10.28 -5.98
N MET A 17 5.74 -9.67 -4.89
CA MET A 17 4.57 -8.84 -4.89
C MET A 17 4.96 -7.62 -5.72
N ASP A 18 4.27 -7.36 -6.83
CA ASP A 18 4.45 -6.09 -7.54
C ASP A 18 4.06 -4.98 -6.55
N PRO A 19 5.00 -4.13 -6.08
CA PRO A 19 4.69 -3.05 -5.13
C PRO A 19 3.57 -2.14 -5.66
N LYS A 20 3.42 -2.09 -6.99
CA LYS A 20 2.34 -1.39 -7.66
C LYS A 20 0.97 -2.00 -7.38
N ALA A 21 0.84 -3.32 -7.33
CA ALA A 21 -0.44 -4.00 -7.07
C ALA A 21 -0.94 -3.77 -5.64
N ALA A 22 -0.03 -3.71 -4.65
CA ALA A 22 -0.37 -3.34 -3.28
C ALA A 22 -0.83 -1.87 -3.21
N MET A 23 -0.14 -0.96 -3.91
CA MET A 23 -0.53 0.46 -3.95
C MET A 23 -1.90 0.67 -4.61
N ASP A 24 -2.22 -0.07 -5.66
CA ASP A 24 -3.54 -0.02 -6.31
C ASP A 24 -4.66 -0.47 -5.34
N THR A 25 -4.40 -1.47 -4.50
CA THR A 25 -5.33 -1.90 -3.43
C THR A 25 -5.53 -0.79 -2.39
N TYR A 26 -4.45 -0.18 -1.89
CA TYR A 26 -4.56 0.92 -0.94
C TYR A 26 -5.26 2.15 -1.53
N ALA A 27 -5.10 2.43 -2.82
CA ALA A 27 -5.80 3.53 -3.47
C ALA A 27 -7.33 3.29 -3.53
N ALA A 28 -7.75 2.06 -3.82
CA ALA A 28 -9.17 1.69 -3.79
C ALA A 28 -9.76 1.83 -2.37
N ASP A 29 -9.05 1.31 -1.38
CA ASP A 29 -9.45 1.35 0.02
C ASP A 29 -9.47 2.79 0.58
N PHE A 30 -8.50 3.61 0.20
CA PHE A 30 -8.47 5.03 0.59
C PHE A 30 -9.65 5.81 0.00
N ALA A 31 -10.06 5.48 -1.23
CA ALA A 31 -11.27 6.06 -1.82
C ALA A 31 -12.53 5.63 -1.07
N GLU A 32 -12.61 4.38 -0.61
CA GLU A 32 -13.72 3.91 0.24
C GLU A 32 -13.74 4.64 1.59
N LEU A 33 -12.60 4.72 2.27
CA LEU A 33 -12.46 5.45 3.54
C LEU A 33 -12.90 6.91 3.40
N THR A 34 -12.47 7.59 2.34
CA THR A 34 -12.80 9.00 2.10
C THR A 34 -14.30 9.21 1.87
N ARG A 35 -14.97 8.29 1.15
CA ARG A 35 -16.43 8.31 1.01
C ARG A 35 -17.13 8.11 2.36
N ALA A 36 -16.69 7.12 3.15
CA ALA A 36 -17.26 6.81 4.46
C ALA A 36 -17.04 7.94 5.50
N ARG A 37 -15.99 8.75 5.32
CA ARG A 37 -15.61 9.88 6.19
C ARG A 37 -15.91 11.25 5.54
N SER A 38 -16.87 11.31 4.64
CA SER A 38 -17.23 12.55 3.92
C SER A 38 -17.71 13.69 4.83
N THR A 39 -18.18 13.37 6.03
CA THR A 39 -18.63 14.33 7.05
C THR A 39 -17.50 14.85 7.96
N ASP A 40 -16.27 14.35 7.82
CA ASP A 40 -15.12 14.85 8.57
C ASP A 40 -14.86 16.34 8.21
N PRO A 41 -14.30 17.14 9.14
CA PRO A 41 -13.91 18.52 8.87
C PRO A 41 -13.02 18.65 7.64
N LEU A 42 -13.22 19.71 6.85
CA LEU A 42 -12.52 19.91 5.58
C LEU A 42 -10.99 19.87 5.72
N TRP A 43 -10.45 20.48 6.77
CA TRP A 43 -9.01 20.49 7.03
C TRP A 43 -8.46 19.07 7.21
N LEU A 44 -9.22 18.17 7.84
CA LEU A 44 -8.79 16.80 8.09
C LEU A 44 -8.85 15.96 6.81
N ARG A 45 -9.92 16.11 6.02
CA ARG A 45 -10.03 15.44 4.71
C ARG A 45 -8.87 15.83 3.79
N LYS A 46 -8.55 17.12 3.72
CA LYS A 46 -7.39 17.60 2.96
C LYS A 46 -6.07 17.02 3.45
N GLN A 47 -5.84 16.97 4.77
CA GLN A 47 -4.62 16.35 5.31
C GLN A 47 -4.50 14.86 4.98
N ARG A 48 -5.60 14.10 4.97
CA ARG A 48 -5.58 12.68 4.56
C ARG A 48 -5.21 12.53 3.09
N GLU A 49 -5.81 13.34 2.22
CA GLU A 49 -5.53 13.33 0.77
C GLU A 49 -4.07 13.70 0.49
N ASP A 50 -3.58 14.78 1.08
CA ASP A 50 -2.19 15.25 0.89
C ASP A 50 -1.18 14.21 1.40
N ALA A 51 -1.44 13.60 2.57
CA ALA A 51 -0.59 12.54 3.13
C ALA A 51 -0.59 11.27 2.27
N PHE A 52 -1.75 10.84 1.77
CA PHE A 52 -1.84 9.66 0.92
C PHE A 52 -1.13 9.89 -0.43
N ALA A 53 -1.31 11.07 -1.04
CA ALA A 53 -0.59 11.43 -2.27
C ALA A 53 0.93 11.45 -2.08
N GLN A 54 1.42 11.91 -0.92
CA GLN A 54 2.85 11.86 -0.60
C GLN A 54 3.33 10.41 -0.42
N PHE A 55 2.54 9.58 0.26
CA PHE A 55 2.85 8.16 0.42
C PHE A 55 2.89 7.41 -0.91
N GLN A 56 1.98 7.68 -1.83
CA GLN A 56 2.00 7.10 -3.19
C GLN A 56 3.28 7.44 -3.96
N LYS A 57 3.83 8.65 -3.75
CA LYS A 57 5.09 9.07 -4.37
C LYS A 57 6.32 8.49 -3.70
N ALA A 58 6.32 8.43 -2.37
CA ALA A 58 7.47 7.98 -1.58
C ALA A 58 7.58 6.45 -1.49
N GLY A 59 6.44 5.75 -1.44
CA GLY A 59 6.37 4.32 -1.18
C GLY A 59 6.72 3.95 0.27
N PHE A 60 6.96 2.66 0.51
CA PHE A 60 7.55 2.21 1.76
C PHE A 60 9.04 2.54 1.80
N PRO A 61 9.58 2.93 2.97
CA PRO A 61 11.01 3.11 3.14
C PRO A 61 11.74 1.78 3.02
N THR A 62 13.05 1.86 2.87
CA THR A 62 13.95 0.70 2.79
C THR A 62 15.03 0.85 3.86
N MET A 63 15.73 -0.24 4.20
CA MET A 63 16.88 -0.15 5.10
C MET A 63 18.07 0.66 4.51
N ARG A 64 17.97 1.19 3.28
CA ARG A 64 18.94 2.14 2.71
C ARG A 64 18.66 3.59 3.14
N ASP A 65 17.44 3.88 3.60
CA ASP A 65 17.08 5.19 4.13
C ASP A 65 17.65 5.31 5.55
N GLU A 66 18.34 6.42 5.84
CA GLU A 66 19.16 6.55 7.06
C GLU A 66 18.35 6.32 8.36
N ASP A 67 17.13 6.84 8.39
CA ASP A 67 16.19 6.69 9.52
C ASP A 67 15.68 5.25 9.70
N TRP A 68 15.87 4.38 8.70
CA TRP A 68 15.35 3.01 8.64
C TRP A 68 16.42 1.92 8.67
N HIS A 69 17.71 2.28 8.85
CA HIS A 69 18.83 1.34 8.86
C HIS A 69 18.64 0.12 9.77
N PHE A 70 17.99 0.30 10.92
CA PHE A 70 17.78 -0.76 11.91
C PHE A 70 16.34 -1.27 11.98
N THR A 71 15.48 -0.85 11.05
CA THR A 71 14.07 -1.24 11.01
C THR A 71 13.70 -1.82 9.65
N ASN A 72 13.66 -3.15 9.57
CA ASN A 72 13.25 -3.82 8.34
C ASN A 72 11.71 -3.80 8.19
N VAL A 73 11.22 -3.00 7.24
CA VAL A 73 9.79 -2.90 6.89
C VAL A 73 9.36 -3.81 5.73
N ALA A 74 10.28 -4.56 5.12
CA ALA A 74 9.96 -5.46 4.01
C ALA A 74 8.81 -6.44 4.35
N PRO A 75 8.74 -7.06 5.55
CA PRO A 75 7.63 -7.96 5.89
C PRO A 75 6.24 -7.31 5.88
N ILE A 76 6.17 -5.98 6.04
CA ILE A 76 4.92 -5.21 5.94
C ILE A 76 4.65 -4.87 4.48
N ALA A 77 5.66 -4.37 3.76
CA ALA A 77 5.55 -3.95 2.37
C ALA A 77 5.22 -5.11 1.41
N GLU A 78 5.69 -6.32 1.71
CA GLU A 78 5.45 -7.55 0.93
C GLU A 78 4.06 -8.16 1.18
N ARG A 79 3.28 -7.60 2.11
CA ARG A 79 1.91 -8.04 2.38
C ARG A 79 0.92 -6.99 1.91
N THR A 80 -0.17 -7.45 1.29
CA THR A 80 -1.34 -6.61 1.05
C THR A 80 -2.19 -6.57 2.29
N PHE A 81 -2.38 -5.37 2.83
CA PHE A 81 -3.43 -5.08 3.80
C PHE A 81 -4.66 -4.58 3.07
N SER A 82 -5.82 -4.71 3.70
CA SER A 82 -7.04 -4.08 3.23
C SER A 82 -7.78 -3.38 4.36
N LEU A 83 -8.61 -2.41 4.00
CA LEU A 83 -9.43 -1.66 4.95
C LEU A 83 -10.34 -2.63 5.71
N ALA A 84 -10.22 -2.61 7.04
CA ALA A 84 -11.06 -3.41 7.90
C ALA A 84 -12.52 -2.97 7.75
N LYS A 85 -13.42 -3.95 7.59
CA LYS A 85 -14.85 -3.68 7.63
C LYS A 85 -15.23 -3.29 9.07
N PRO A 86 -16.09 -2.28 9.26
CA PRO A 86 -16.62 -1.99 10.58
C PRO A 86 -17.35 -3.22 11.14
N ALA A 87 -17.23 -3.43 12.44
CA ALA A 87 -17.88 -4.52 13.17
C ALA A 87 -19.41 -4.36 13.20
#